data_AF-A0AA37EYX5-F1
#
_entry.id   AF-A0AA37EYX5-F1
#
_cell.length_a   1.000
_cell.length_b   1.000
_cell.length_c   1.000
_cell.angle_alpha   90.00
_cell.angle_beta   90.00
_cell.angle_gamma   90.00
#
_symmetry.space_group_name_H-M   'P 1'
#
loop_
_entity.id
_entity.type
_entity.pdbx_description
1 polymer ?
#
loop_
_entity_poly.entity_id
_entity_poly.type
_entity_poly.pdbx_seq_one_letter_code
_entity_poly.pdbx_strand_id
1 'polypeptide(L)'
;MMKAILAVSILLALSACSNSQHKGASNAPEGQQPLSQEQSGLIQEVEPSHSSVDTIGANADTSDVHMSSIEPEVEAMFEQLIVQAVADGDHQKALRFVQDAEQAGSIKARKIYEDAVKAQP
;
A
#
# COMPACT_ATOMS: atom_id res chain seq x y z
N MET A 1 43.05 32.87 -10.53
CA MET A 1 42.57 32.37 -11.83
C MET A 1 41.08 32.10 -11.69
N MET A 2 40.22 32.95 -12.26
CA MET A 2 38.76 32.81 -12.23
C MET A 2 38.30 31.96 -13.41
N LYS A 3 37.40 30.99 -13.18
CA LYS A 3 36.56 30.29 -14.17
C LYS A 3 35.39 29.68 -13.37
N ALA A 4 34.25 30.35 -13.29
CA ALA A 4 33.10 30.27 -14.19
C ALA A 4 31.97 29.47 -13.50
N ILE A 5 31.12 30.18 -12.77
CA ILE A 5 29.88 29.69 -12.18
C ILE A 5 28.86 29.58 -13.32
N LEU A 6 28.47 28.36 -13.68
CA LEU A 6 27.41 28.11 -14.66
C LEU A 6 26.08 27.98 -13.90
N ALA A 7 25.33 29.07 -13.80
CA ALA A 7 23.98 29.07 -13.23
C ALA A 7 22.99 28.53 -14.28
N VAL A 8 22.58 27.26 -14.13
CA VAL A 8 21.52 26.66 -14.95
C VAL A 8 20.19 26.94 -14.27
N SER A 9 19.51 28.01 -14.70
CA SER A 9 18.16 28.33 -14.26
C SER A 9 17.15 27.52 -15.09
N ILE A 10 16.59 26.45 -14.51
CA ILE A 10 15.45 25.74 -15.10
C ILE A 10 14.18 26.27 -14.44
N LEU A 11 13.48 27.16 -15.15
CA LEU A 11 12.09 27.50 -14.88
C LEU A 11 11.19 26.37 -15.39
N LEU A 12 10.81 25.44 -14.51
CA LEU A 12 9.70 24.52 -14.78
C LEU A 12 8.39 25.20 -14.38
N ALA A 13 7.65 25.67 -15.39
CA ALA A 13 6.33 26.25 -15.23
C ALA A 13 5.33 25.19 -14.74
N LEU A 14 4.63 25.48 -13.63
CA LEU A 14 3.48 24.71 -13.17
C LEU A 14 2.32 24.89 -14.17
N SER A 15 2.00 23.84 -14.93
CA SER A 15 0.70 23.75 -15.60
C SER A 15 -0.28 23.01 -14.68
N ALA A 16 -0.92 23.78 -13.81
CA ALA A 16 -2.12 23.36 -13.11
C ALA A 16 -3.31 23.42 -14.07
N CYS A 17 -3.73 22.27 -14.60
CA CYS A 17 -5.07 22.11 -15.18
C CYS A 17 -5.95 21.35 -14.19
N SER A 18 -6.56 22.16 -13.32
CA SER A 18 -7.78 21.81 -12.59
C SER A 18 -8.91 21.64 -13.60
N ASN A 19 -9.65 20.52 -13.56
CA ASN A 19 -10.99 20.47 -14.17
C ASN A 19 -11.93 19.65 -13.32
N SER A 20 -12.57 20.34 -12.37
CA SER A 20 -13.82 19.92 -11.76
C SER A 20 -14.97 20.19 -12.73
N GLN A 21 -15.64 19.15 -13.21
CA GLN A 21 -17.03 19.28 -13.69
C GLN A 21 -17.93 18.28 -12.98
N HIS A 22 -18.50 18.80 -11.90
CA HIS A 22 -19.73 18.37 -11.26
C HIS A 22 -20.93 18.89 -12.08
N LYS A 23 -21.76 17.99 -12.60
CA LYS A 23 -23.17 18.23 -12.99
C LYS A 23 -23.76 16.88 -13.42
N GLY A 24 -24.89 16.40 -12.94
CA GLY A 24 -25.89 16.93 -12.04
C GLY A 24 -26.97 15.85 -11.90
N ALA A 25 -27.62 15.84 -10.74
CA ALA A 25 -28.65 14.90 -10.35
C ALA A 25 -29.86 14.87 -11.31
N SER A 26 -30.52 13.72 -11.37
CA SER A 26 -31.98 13.64 -11.52
C SER A 26 -32.52 12.57 -10.56
N ASN A 27 -33.16 13.06 -9.50
CA ASN A 27 -34.19 12.36 -8.72
C ASN A 27 -35.39 12.09 -9.66
N ALA A 28 -36.31 11.16 -9.49
CA ALA A 28 -36.98 10.64 -8.30
C ALA A 28 -37.87 9.41 -8.70
N PRO A 29 -38.63 8.79 -7.77
CA PRO A 29 -39.10 7.40 -7.82
C PRO A 29 -40.59 7.20 -8.16
N GLU A 30 -40.92 6.04 -8.75
CA GLU A 30 -42.26 5.38 -8.81
C GLU A 30 -41.97 3.88 -9.00
N GLY A 31 -42.65 2.88 -8.46
CA GLY A 31 -43.91 2.71 -7.77
C GLY A 31 -44.07 1.20 -7.47
N GLN A 32 -45.08 0.86 -6.68
CA GLN A 32 -45.24 -0.37 -5.89
C GLN A 32 -45.50 -1.70 -6.66
N GLN A 33 -45.32 -2.78 -5.89
CA GLN A 33 -45.51 -4.23 -6.11
C GLN A 33 -46.89 -4.66 -6.69
N PRO A 34 -47.09 -5.96 -7.00
CA PRO A 34 -47.70 -6.82 -5.98
C PRO A 34 -47.24 -8.30 -5.92
N LEU A 35 -47.31 -8.82 -4.69
CA LEU A 35 -47.72 -10.17 -4.23
C LEU A 35 -47.29 -11.44 -5.02
N SER A 36 -46.60 -12.34 -4.31
CA SER A 36 -47.27 -13.54 -3.79
C SER A 36 -46.63 -14.00 -2.48
N GLN A 37 -47.41 -13.82 -1.41
CA GLN A 37 -47.22 -14.44 -0.10
C GLN A 37 -47.63 -15.91 -0.19
N GLU A 38 -46.82 -16.83 0.33
CA GLU A 38 -47.37 -17.96 1.06
C GLU A 38 -46.97 -17.83 2.53
N GLN A 39 -48.00 -17.94 3.35
CA GLN A 39 -48.09 -17.62 4.77
C GLN A 39 -48.32 -18.92 5.53
N SER A 40 -47.54 -19.16 6.59
CA SER A 40 -47.92 -19.81 7.86
C SER A 40 -46.61 -20.05 8.63
N GLY A 41 -46.29 -19.44 9.77
CA GLY A 41 -47.12 -18.92 10.84
C GLY A 41 -47.29 -19.97 11.94
N LEU A 42 -46.35 -20.05 12.89
CA LEU A 42 -46.64 -20.32 14.32
C LEU A 42 -45.39 -20.19 15.21
N ILE A 43 -45.39 -19.15 16.05
CA ILE A 43 -44.93 -19.04 17.45
C ILE A 43 -44.20 -20.27 18.04
N GLN A 44 -42.94 -20.12 18.49
CA GLN A 44 -42.55 -20.40 19.89
C GLN A 44 -41.10 -20.00 20.23
N GLU A 45 -41.01 -19.36 21.38
CA GLU A 45 -39.87 -19.08 22.25
C GLU A 45 -39.03 -20.34 22.57
N VAL A 46 -37.83 -20.14 23.15
CA VAL A 46 -36.99 -21.11 23.91
C VAL A 46 -35.74 -21.64 23.16
N GLU A 47 -34.62 -20.91 23.33
CA GLU A 47 -33.31 -21.35 23.87
C GLU A 47 -32.08 -20.73 23.15
N PRO A 48 -31.16 -20.08 23.89
CA PRO A 48 -29.80 -19.89 23.41
C PRO A 48 -29.12 -21.26 23.43
N SER A 49 -29.00 -21.91 22.27
CA SER A 49 -28.13 -23.08 22.16
C SER A 49 -26.68 -22.65 22.37
N HIS A 50 -26.23 -22.74 23.62
CA HIS A 50 -24.84 -22.78 24.00
C HIS A 50 -24.21 -24.03 23.38
N SER A 51 -23.70 -23.90 22.15
CA SER A 51 -22.77 -24.87 21.58
C SER A 51 -21.42 -24.69 22.27
N SER A 52 -21.32 -25.17 23.50
CA SER A 52 -20.06 -25.41 24.19
C SER A 52 -19.39 -26.60 23.50
N VAL A 53 -18.48 -26.28 22.57
CA VAL A 53 -17.40 -27.18 22.17
C VAL A 53 -16.14 -26.66 22.85
N ASP A 54 -15.79 -27.32 23.95
CA ASP A 54 -14.42 -27.37 24.45
C ASP A 54 -13.63 -28.36 23.59
N THR A 55 -12.88 -27.84 22.62
CA THR A 55 -11.76 -28.57 22.02
C THR A 55 -10.47 -27.81 22.26
N ILE A 56 -9.82 -28.19 23.36
CA ILE A 56 -8.41 -28.57 23.46
C ILE A 56 -7.49 -27.91 22.42
N GLY A 57 -6.69 -26.96 22.91
CA GLY A 57 -5.25 -27.17 23.01
C GLY A 57 -4.42 -27.24 21.72
N ALA A 58 -3.56 -26.23 21.61
CA ALA A 58 -2.21 -26.31 21.07
C ALA A 58 -2.05 -26.57 19.57
N ASN A 59 -2.17 -25.47 18.83
CA ASN A 59 -1.19 -25.15 17.81
C ASN A 59 -1.16 -23.63 17.72
N ALA A 60 -0.26 -23.04 18.51
CA ALA A 60 0.47 -21.88 18.02
C ALA A 60 1.09 -22.37 16.72
N ASP A 61 0.33 -22.17 15.64
CA ASP A 61 0.82 -22.20 14.28
C ASP A 61 1.92 -21.16 14.33
N THR A 62 3.13 -21.61 14.64
CA THR A 62 4.33 -20.90 14.28
C THR A 62 4.22 -20.90 12.78
N SER A 63 3.49 -19.89 12.25
CA SER A 63 3.59 -19.48 10.87
C SER A 63 5.07 -19.48 10.65
N ASP A 64 5.54 -20.50 9.94
CA ASP A 64 6.87 -20.55 9.39
C ASP A 64 6.89 -19.27 8.58
N VAL A 65 7.40 -18.20 9.21
CA VAL A 65 7.70 -16.97 8.52
C VAL A 65 8.86 -17.42 7.67
N HIS A 66 8.50 -18.02 6.53
CA HIS A 66 9.37 -18.27 5.43
C HIS A 66 9.85 -16.88 5.09
N MET A 67 10.95 -16.50 5.74
CA MET A 67 11.67 -15.27 5.49
C MET A 67 12.03 -15.42 4.04
N SER A 68 11.17 -14.88 3.17
CA SER A 68 11.34 -14.95 1.73
C SER A 68 12.71 -14.34 1.52
N SER A 69 13.70 -15.17 1.19
CA SER A 69 15.07 -14.69 1.06
C SER A 69 15.19 -14.22 -0.36
N ILE A 70 15.35 -12.92 -0.53
CA ILE A 70 15.65 -12.33 -1.83
C ILE A 70 16.95 -12.91 -2.39
N GLU A 71 17.01 -13.15 -3.70
CA GLU A 71 18.25 -13.52 -4.38
C GLU A 71 19.26 -12.36 -4.32
N PRO A 72 20.55 -12.62 -4.10
CA PRO A 72 21.54 -11.56 -3.88
C PRO A 72 21.68 -10.60 -5.08
N GLU A 73 21.49 -11.09 -6.31
CA GLU A 73 21.51 -10.27 -7.52
C GLU A 73 20.32 -9.30 -7.57
N VAL A 74 19.15 -9.76 -7.13
CA VAL A 74 17.94 -8.94 -7.05
C VAL A 74 18.05 -7.93 -5.91
N GLU A 75 18.63 -8.32 -4.76
CA GLU A 75 18.94 -7.41 -3.65
C GLU A 75 19.88 -6.29 -4.13
N ALA A 76 20.97 -6.64 -4.80
CA ALA A 76 21.92 -5.66 -5.34
C ALA A 76 21.28 -4.69 -6.35
N MET A 77 20.34 -5.16 -7.17
CA MET A 77 19.57 -4.29 -8.07
C MET A 77 18.73 -3.28 -7.27
N PHE A 78 18.00 -3.72 -6.23
CA PHE A 78 17.26 -2.80 -5.36
C PHE A 78 18.18 -1.79 -4.68
N GLU A 79 19.33 -2.22 -4.17
CA GLU A 79 20.32 -1.30 -3.56
C GLU A 79 20.72 -0.18 -4.53
N GLN A 80 20.99 -0.51 -5.80
CA GLN A 80 21.32 0.48 -6.83
C GLN A 80 20.16 1.43 -7.13
N LEU A 81 18.94 0.89 -7.25
CA LEU A 81 17.74 1.70 -7.52
C LEU A 81 17.44 2.67 -6.37
N ILE A 82 17.64 2.25 -5.12
CA ILE A 82 17.52 3.10 -3.93
C ILE A 82 18.54 4.23 -3.99
N VAL A 83 19.82 3.91 -4.18
CA VAL A 83 20.91 4.91 -4.24
C VAL A 83 20.67 5.91 -5.37
N GLN A 84 20.28 5.44 -6.56
CA GLN A 84 20.00 6.31 -7.70
C GLN A 84 18.82 7.24 -7.43
N ALA A 85 17.71 6.72 -6.91
CA ALA A 85 16.54 7.53 -6.62
C ALA A 85 16.82 8.60 -5.55
N VAL A 86 17.67 8.28 -4.55
CA VAL A 86 18.14 9.27 -3.57
C VAL A 86 19.02 10.33 -4.22
N ALA A 87 19.94 9.94 -5.11
CA ALA A 87 20.79 10.87 -5.84
C ALA A 87 20.00 11.81 -6.77
N ASP A 88 18.88 11.33 -7.32
CA ASP A 88 17.95 12.11 -8.14
C ASP A 88 17.02 13.02 -7.31
N GLY A 89 17.09 12.97 -5.97
CA GLY A 89 16.20 13.69 -5.05
C GLY A 89 14.78 13.11 -4.96
N ASP A 90 14.52 11.96 -5.58
CA ASP A 90 13.22 11.28 -5.59
C ASP A 90 13.09 10.32 -4.39
N HIS A 91 12.95 10.91 -3.21
CA HIS A 91 12.84 10.16 -1.95
C HIS A 91 11.59 9.25 -1.91
N GLN A 92 10.49 9.63 -2.56
CA GLN A 92 9.29 8.79 -2.59
C GLN A 92 9.53 7.50 -3.36
N LYS A 93 10.19 7.60 -4.53
CA LYS A 93 10.59 6.42 -5.30
C LYS A 93 11.62 5.58 -4.55
N ALA A 94 12.61 6.21 -3.90
CA ALA A 94 13.60 5.50 -3.10
C ALA A 94 12.95 4.67 -1.98
N LEU A 95 12.00 5.25 -1.24
CA LEU A 95 11.25 4.55 -0.19
C LEU A 95 10.37 3.42 -0.75
N ARG A 96 9.84 3.57 -1.98
CA ARG A 96 9.11 2.50 -2.66
C ARG A 96 10.01 1.30 -2.94
N PHE A 97 11.21 1.54 -3.47
CA PHE A 97 12.19 0.48 -3.67
C PHE A 97 12.64 -0.17 -2.36
N VAL A 98 12.76 0.60 -1.28
CA VAL A 98 13.02 0.03 0.05
C VAL A 98 11.92 -0.95 0.46
N GLN A 99 10.65 -0.56 0.32
CA GLN A 99 9.51 -1.41 0.68
C GLN A 99 9.46 -2.68 -0.19
N ASP A 100 9.63 -2.54 -1.49
CA ASP A 100 9.59 -3.68 -2.42
C ASP A 100 10.74 -4.66 -2.11
N ALA A 101 11.93 -4.14 -1.78
CA ALA A 101 13.08 -4.96 -1.36
C ALA A 101 12.85 -5.65 -0.01
N GLU A 102 12.33 -4.93 1.00
CA GLU A 102 11.99 -5.49 2.32
C GLU A 102 10.92 -6.59 2.19
N GLN A 103 9.89 -6.36 1.37
CA GLN A 103 8.85 -7.35 1.08
C GLN A 103 9.40 -8.58 0.36
N ALA A 104 10.40 -8.39 -0.50
CA ALA A 104 11.09 -9.48 -1.17
C ALA A 104 12.09 -10.23 -0.25
N GLY A 105 12.43 -9.67 0.91
CA GLY A 105 13.33 -10.32 1.88
C GLY A 105 14.58 -9.56 2.30
N SER A 106 14.86 -8.41 1.69
CA SER A 106 16.08 -7.67 1.99
C SER A 106 15.99 -6.99 3.35
N ILE A 107 16.90 -7.34 4.25
CA ILE A 107 17.07 -6.67 5.55
C ILE A 107 17.98 -5.43 5.47
N LYS A 108 18.56 -5.14 4.30
CA LYS A 108 19.57 -4.08 4.11
C LYS A 108 19.00 -2.80 3.50
N ALA A 109 17.94 -2.91 2.70
CA ALA A 109 17.42 -1.82 1.87
C ALA A 109 17.20 -0.49 2.64
N ARG A 110 16.64 -0.55 3.84
CA ARG A 110 16.42 0.65 4.67
C ARG A 110 17.72 1.32 5.10
N LYS A 111 18.71 0.53 5.51
CA LYS A 111 20.03 1.06 5.86
C LYS A 111 20.70 1.72 4.66
N ILE A 112 20.60 1.10 3.48
CA ILE A 112 21.13 1.65 2.23
C ILE A 112 20.50 3.02 1.91
N TYR A 113 19.18 3.14 2.06
CA TYR A 113 18.49 4.42 1.92
C TYR A 113 19.00 5.48 2.89
N GLU A 114 19.09 5.15 4.18
CA GLU A 114 19.58 6.09 5.20
C GLU A 114 21.01 6.55 4.93
N ASP A 115 21.90 5.63 4.53
CA ASP A 115 23.29 5.94 4.21
C ASP A 115 23.37 6.82 2.95
N ALA A 116 22.57 6.53 1.92
CA ALA A 116 22.51 7.35 0.71
C ALA A 116 22.00 8.77 0.98
N VAL A 117 20.97 8.93 1.84
CA VAL A 117 20.44 10.25 2.20
C VAL A 117 21.48 11.06 2.98
N LYS A 118 22.19 10.43 3.92
CA LYS A 118 23.28 11.08 4.68
C LYS A 118 24.45 11.49 3.80
N ALA A 119 24.66 10.81 2.68
CA ALA A 119 25.73 11.09 1.73
C ALA A 119 25.39 12.20 0.72
N GLN A 120 24.18 12.76 0.73
CA GLN A 120 23.84 13.87 -0.15
C GLN A 120 24.67 15.13 0.19
N PRO A 121 25.15 15.87 -0.84
CA PRO A 121 26.00 17.04 -0.68
C PRO A 121 25.28 18.29 -0.15
#